data_AF-A0A2V4AEB5-F1
#
_entry.id   AF-A0A2V4AEB5-F1
#
_cell.length_a   1.000
_cell.length_b   1.000
_cell.length_c   1.000
_cell.angle_alpha   90.00
_cell.angle_beta   90.00
_cell.angle_gamma   90.00
#
_symmetry.space_group_name_H-M   'P 1'
#
loop_
_entity.id
_entity.type
_entity.pdbx_description
1 polymer ?
#
loop_
_entity_poly.entity_id
_entity_poly.type
_entity_poly.pdbx_seq_one_letter_code
_entity_poly.pdbx_strand_id
1 'polypeptide(L)'
;MNYFDYSLIGIGLFIIILFPRLFRNKFSSKELASFSTILGILGTFIGVTKGLLDFNVNDIQGSIPQLLQGLTLAFITSIGGMTISLILKIKPSIYGIHRKPNDSKGASIETLALLLKDINDNQIISNNALIKSLTGDGDSTIITQIQKLRTTSTDKLDELNKSFNTFADKMVANNTQALIDALTDVMHDFNTKINEQFGENFKELNHAVKLILVWQENYKEQIELSIAQLQQTSNCMTSTEIAINKLAANSTILIDASQRMEKALSDVLSGLNGFAELGNQAKSALPKINDNIELLTSNFTDRIKSSIDEIQKQSVNLTEAQDKIKEITLSRIDNVNASIEKQFKELDEALSSELTKALEALGNQLASVSNKFVQDYVPLTNKLKEVVNLAERLEAKN
;
A
#
# COMPACT_ATOMS: atom_id res chain seq x y z
N MET A 1 67.91 21.82 -9.64
CA MET A 1 68.61 22.35 -8.46
C MET A 1 69.84 23.10 -8.97
N ASN A 2 69.79 24.43 -9.02
CA ASN A 2 70.84 25.23 -9.65
C ASN A 2 72.08 25.31 -8.74
N TYR A 3 73.27 25.38 -9.32
CA TYR A 3 74.56 25.57 -8.61
C TYR A 3 74.53 26.74 -7.60
N PHE A 4 73.66 27.72 -7.86
CA PHE A 4 73.44 28.90 -7.03
C PHE A 4 72.89 28.57 -5.63
N ASP A 5 72.04 27.55 -5.48
CA ASP A 5 71.37 27.28 -4.20
C ASP A 5 72.29 26.59 -3.18
N TYR A 6 73.19 25.73 -3.63
CA TYR A 6 74.22 25.12 -2.77
C TYR A 6 75.23 26.16 -2.28
N SER A 7 75.53 27.17 -3.10
CA SER A 7 76.43 28.26 -2.70
C SER A 7 75.85 29.08 -1.54
N LEU A 8 74.53 29.32 -1.54
CA LEU A 8 73.85 30.11 -0.52
C LEU A 8 73.77 29.38 0.82
N ILE A 9 73.49 28.07 0.80
CA ILE A 9 73.52 27.20 1.99
C ILE A 9 74.93 27.17 2.58
N GLY A 10 75.95 27.04 1.73
CA GLY A 10 77.36 27.04 2.14
C GLY A 10 77.78 28.35 2.81
N ILE A 11 77.41 29.50 2.24
CA ILE A 11 77.70 30.82 2.82
C ILE A 11 76.99 30.99 4.17
N GLY A 12 75.71 30.60 4.26
CA GLY A 12 74.93 30.70 5.49
C GLY A 12 75.54 29.88 6.64
N LEU A 13 75.91 28.61 6.38
CA LEU A 13 76.58 27.77 7.37
C LEU A 13 77.96 28.30 7.75
N PHE A 14 78.72 28.82 6.80
CA PHE A 14 80.04 29.39 7.05
C PHE A 14 79.97 30.59 7.99
N ILE A 15 78.98 31.47 7.83
CA ILE A 15 78.75 32.61 8.72
C ILE A 15 78.43 32.13 10.14
N ILE A 16 77.54 31.14 10.29
CA ILE A 16 77.15 30.62 11.61
C ILE A 16 78.34 29.96 12.31
N ILE A 17 79.21 29.23 11.58
CA ILE A 17 80.41 28.58 12.15
C ILE A 17 81.48 29.60 12.54
N LEU A 18 81.68 30.65 11.74
CA LEU A 18 82.77 31.60 11.96
C LEU A 18 82.41 32.69 13.00
N PHE A 19 81.11 32.95 13.20
CA PHE A 19 80.59 33.97 14.10
C PHE A 19 81.09 33.85 15.56
N PRO A 20 81.02 32.67 16.24
CA PRO A 20 81.52 32.55 17.62
C PRO A 20 83.02 32.78 17.74
N ARG A 21 83.80 32.47 16.68
CA ARG A 21 85.25 32.67 16.67
C ARG A 21 85.62 34.15 16.53
N LEU A 22 84.88 34.91 15.73
CA LEU A 22 85.08 36.36 15.55
C LEU A 22 84.73 37.15 16.83
N PHE A 23 83.66 36.77 17.52
CA PHE A 23 83.12 37.52 18.65
C PHE A 23 83.53 36.96 20.03
N ARG A 24 84.48 36.02 20.08
CA ARG A 24 84.95 35.35 21.31
C ARG A 24 85.47 36.28 22.41
N ASN A 25 85.94 37.48 22.05
CA ASN A 25 86.51 38.46 22.98
C ASN A 25 85.47 39.43 23.54
N LYS A 26 84.27 39.54 22.94
CA LYS A 26 83.24 40.52 23.32
C LYS A 26 82.10 39.93 24.14
N PHE A 27 81.84 38.63 24.03
CA PHE A 27 80.67 37.99 24.63
C PHE A 27 81.03 36.70 25.37
N SER A 28 80.23 36.35 26.37
CA SER A 28 80.37 35.10 27.13
C SER A 28 79.95 33.88 26.30
N SER A 29 80.38 32.69 26.71
CA SER A 29 80.02 31.45 26.00
C SER A 29 78.51 31.18 25.99
N LYS A 30 77.78 31.64 27.01
CA LYS A 30 76.32 31.51 27.08
C LYS A 30 75.62 32.43 26.07
N GLU A 31 76.08 33.67 25.93
CA GLU A 31 75.53 34.63 24.97
C GLU A 31 75.82 34.21 23.53
N LEU A 32 77.04 33.78 23.22
CA LEU A 32 77.40 33.29 21.88
C LEU A 32 76.60 32.05 21.47
N ALA A 33 76.32 31.15 22.43
CA ALA A 33 75.45 30.01 22.18
C ALA A 33 74.01 30.45 21.85
N SER A 34 73.49 31.42 22.60
CA SER A 34 72.18 32.02 22.33
C SER A 34 72.13 32.65 20.93
N PHE A 35 73.11 33.49 20.58
CA PHE A 35 73.17 34.15 19.27
C PHE A 35 73.30 33.17 18.10
N SER A 36 74.07 32.08 18.26
CA SER A 36 74.18 31.03 17.21
C SER A 36 72.83 30.36 16.94
N THR A 37 72.03 30.19 17.98
CA THR A 37 70.67 29.64 17.87
C THR A 37 69.76 30.63 17.13
N ILE A 38 69.82 31.92 17.49
CA ILE A 38 69.05 32.98 16.83
C ILE A 38 69.42 33.13 15.35
N LEU A 39 70.71 33.09 15.01
CA LEU A 39 71.21 33.09 13.63
C LEU A 39 70.69 31.88 12.82
N GLY A 40 70.62 30.70 13.45
CA GLY A 40 70.02 29.51 12.84
C GLY A 40 68.54 29.69 12.54
N ILE A 41 67.78 30.26 13.49
CA ILE A 41 66.35 30.58 13.33
C ILE A 41 66.14 31.64 12.23
N LEU A 42 66.99 32.66 12.17
CA LEU A 42 66.94 33.67 11.10
C LEU A 42 67.12 33.04 9.72
N GLY A 43 68.05 32.08 9.58
CA GLY A 43 68.22 31.31 8.35
C GLY A 43 66.97 30.51 7.97
N THR A 44 66.22 30.00 8.95
CA THR A 44 64.93 29.34 8.72
C THR A 44 63.91 30.27 8.10
N PHE A 45 63.77 31.49 8.63
CA PHE A 45 62.87 32.50 8.06
C PHE A 45 63.26 32.90 6.63
N ILE A 46 64.56 33.07 6.36
CA ILE A 46 65.05 33.39 5.02
C ILE A 46 64.76 32.24 4.03
N GLY A 47 65.00 30.99 4.43
CA GLY A 47 64.77 29.81 3.58
C GLY A 47 63.29 29.62 3.22
N VAL A 48 62.39 29.77 4.20
CA VAL A 48 60.95 29.70 3.97
C VAL A 48 60.48 30.87 3.09
N THR A 49 60.95 32.09 3.34
CA THR A 49 60.57 33.27 2.54
C THR A 49 60.99 33.10 1.09
N LYS A 50 62.21 32.60 0.82
CA LYS A 50 62.65 32.30 -0.54
C LYS A 50 61.79 31.22 -1.19
N GLY A 51 61.44 30.16 -0.46
CA GLY A 51 60.55 29.10 -0.96
C GLY A 51 59.13 29.60 -1.29
N LEU A 52 58.66 30.66 -0.63
CA LEU A 52 57.36 31.28 -0.87
C LEU A 52 57.39 32.35 -1.97
N LEU A 53 58.51 33.05 -2.20
CA LEU A 53 58.63 34.07 -3.24
C LEU A 53 58.48 33.50 -4.65
N ASP A 54 58.98 32.28 -4.86
CA ASP A 54 58.88 31.57 -6.14
C ASP A 54 57.60 30.71 -6.23
N PHE A 55 56.73 30.73 -5.20
CA PHE A 55 55.53 29.89 -5.14
C PHE A 55 54.38 30.48 -5.97
N ASN A 56 53.99 29.81 -7.04
CA ASN A 56 52.86 30.21 -7.87
C ASN A 56 51.56 29.50 -7.44
N VAL A 57 50.61 30.26 -6.89
CA VAL A 57 49.32 29.74 -6.42
C VAL A 57 48.49 29.10 -7.54
N ASN A 58 48.71 29.52 -8.79
CA ASN A 58 47.98 29.00 -9.96
C ASN A 58 48.60 27.70 -10.53
N ASP A 59 49.81 27.32 -10.11
CA ASP A 59 50.46 26.05 -10.47
C ASP A 59 51.10 25.41 -9.23
N ILE A 60 50.25 24.80 -8.41
CA ILE A 60 50.66 24.19 -7.14
C ILE A 60 51.60 23.01 -7.38
N GLN A 61 51.36 22.19 -8.42
CA GLN A 61 52.17 20.99 -8.70
C GLN A 61 53.59 21.35 -9.15
N GLY A 62 53.76 22.42 -9.94
CA GLY A 62 55.08 22.95 -10.29
C GLY A 62 55.80 23.67 -9.13
N SER A 63 55.04 24.26 -8.20
CA SER A 63 55.58 25.08 -7.11
C SER A 63 55.99 24.28 -5.86
N ILE A 64 55.44 23.07 -5.64
CA ILE A 64 55.79 22.22 -4.50
C ILE A 64 57.30 21.87 -4.46
N PRO A 65 57.94 21.42 -5.55
CA PRO A 65 59.36 21.11 -5.54
C PRO A 65 60.25 22.30 -5.15
N GLN A 66 59.90 23.52 -5.57
CA GLN A 66 60.64 24.74 -5.25
C GLN A 66 60.46 25.16 -3.78
N LEU A 67 59.24 25.03 -3.25
CA LEU A 67 58.97 25.26 -1.84
C LEU A 67 59.76 24.29 -0.94
N LEU A 68 59.78 23.00 -1.30
CA LEU A 68 60.57 21.99 -0.59
C LEU A 68 62.06 22.34 -0.60
N GLN A 69 62.56 22.93 -1.68
CA GLN A 69 63.95 23.37 -1.75
C GLN A 69 64.25 24.52 -0.76
N GLY A 70 63.39 25.55 -0.68
CA GLY A 70 63.51 26.62 0.32
C GLY A 70 63.45 26.10 1.77
N LEU A 71 62.60 25.09 1.99
CA LEU A 71 62.49 24.41 3.28
C LEU A 71 63.78 23.66 3.66
N THR A 72 64.48 23.01 2.72
CA THR A 72 65.75 22.33 3.02
C THR A 72 66.83 23.29 3.50
N LEU A 73 66.94 24.49 2.91
CA LEU A 73 67.83 25.56 3.38
C LEU A 73 67.46 25.96 4.82
N ALA A 74 66.15 26.13 5.08
CA ALA A 74 65.64 26.54 6.38
C ALA A 74 65.97 25.55 7.51
N PHE A 75 65.95 24.24 7.21
CA PHE A 75 66.31 23.17 8.15
C PHE A 75 67.82 23.12 8.41
N ILE A 76 68.65 23.19 7.37
CA ILE A 76 70.10 23.04 7.51
C ILE A 76 70.72 24.18 8.33
N THR A 77 70.27 25.43 8.14
CA THR A 77 70.77 26.57 8.93
C THR A 77 70.38 26.48 10.40
N SER A 78 69.18 25.96 10.68
CA SER A 78 68.67 25.77 12.05
C SER A 78 69.46 24.71 12.81
N ILE A 79 69.68 23.55 12.15
CA ILE A 79 70.51 22.46 12.68
C ILE A 79 71.93 22.95 12.94
N GLY A 80 72.52 23.71 12.02
CA GLY A 80 73.84 24.32 12.20
C GLY A 80 73.91 25.22 13.43
N GLY A 81 72.97 26.17 13.58
CA GLY A 81 72.91 27.10 14.71
C GLY A 81 72.75 26.41 16.06
N MET A 82 71.88 25.40 16.14
CA MET A 82 71.69 24.60 17.36
C MET A 82 72.91 23.74 17.70
N THR A 83 73.53 23.11 16.70
CA THR A 83 74.72 22.27 16.91
C THR A 83 75.89 23.11 17.46
N ILE A 84 76.09 24.31 16.91
CA ILE A 84 77.13 25.23 17.37
C ILE A 84 76.83 25.77 18.77
N SER A 85 75.56 26.10 19.06
CA SER A 85 75.09 26.48 20.40
C SER A 85 75.39 25.39 21.44
N LEU A 86 75.16 24.13 21.08
CA LEU A 86 75.46 22.99 21.95
C LEU A 86 76.97 22.84 22.20
N ILE A 87 77.79 22.94 21.14
CA ILE A 87 79.26 22.86 21.25
C ILE A 87 79.80 23.97 22.16
N LEU A 88 79.27 25.20 22.06
CA LEU A 88 79.67 26.33 22.92
C LEU A 88 79.28 26.14 24.40
N LYS A 89 78.19 25.43 24.68
CA LYS A 89 77.77 25.11 26.06
C LYS A 89 78.62 24.01 26.69
N ILE A 90 78.94 22.96 25.92
CA ILE A 90 79.65 21.77 26.39
C ILE A 90 81.16 21.98 26.44
N LYS A 91 81.74 22.52 25.36
CA LYS A 91 83.20 22.66 25.21
C LYS A 91 83.57 24.01 24.59
N PRO A 92 83.42 25.13 25.34
CA PRO A 92 83.69 26.49 24.85
C PRO A 92 85.14 26.72 24.39
N SER A 93 86.08 25.85 24.77
CA SER A 93 87.48 25.91 24.35
C SER A 93 87.70 25.63 22.85
N ILE A 94 86.78 24.95 22.16
CA ILE A 94 86.86 24.71 20.69
C ILE A 94 86.89 26.04 19.91
N TYR A 95 86.23 27.07 20.44
CA TYR A 95 86.20 28.43 19.87
C TYR A 95 87.17 29.39 20.58
N GLY A 96 88.03 28.88 21.48
CA GLY A 96 89.07 29.65 22.17
C GLY A 96 88.62 30.44 23.40
N ILE A 97 87.49 30.08 24.04
CA ILE A 97 86.92 30.77 25.20
C ILE A 97 87.29 30.03 26.50
N HIS A 98 87.91 30.70 27.47
CA HIS A 98 88.33 30.13 28.76
C HIS A 98 87.47 30.68 29.93
N ARG A 99 86.97 29.80 30.81
CA ARG A 99 86.21 30.17 32.03
C ARG A 99 87.15 30.46 33.21
N LYS A 100 86.88 31.52 33.99
CA LYS A 100 87.52 31.78 35.31
C LYS A 100 86.64 31.24 36.45
N PRO A 101 87.19 30.56 37.48
CA PRO A 101 86.44 30.14 38.67
C PRO A 101 86.52 31.18 39.81
N ASN A 102 85.47 31.27 40.65
CA ASN A 102 85.32 32.25 41.74
C ASN A 102 85.16 31.54 43.11
N ASP A 103 85.75 32.15 44.14
CA ASP A 103 85.93 31.65 45.53
C ASP A 103 84.65 31.58 46.39
N SER A 104 84.65 30.64 47.35
CA SER A 104 83.66 30.51 48.44
C SER A 104 84.37 30.66 49.79
N LYS A 105 83.91 31.56 50.68
CA LYS A 105 84.32 31.61 52.10
C LYS A 105 83.12 31.33 53.01
N GLY A 106 83.36 30.55 54.07
CA GLY A 106 82.37 29.84 54.89
C GLY A 106 81.57 30.69 55.89
N ALA A 107 80.46 30.09 56.37
CA ALA A 107 79.48 30.66 57.30
C ALA A 107 79.71 30.18 58.75
N SER A 108 79.41 31.03 59.74
CA SER A 108 79.46 30.71 61.17
C SER A 108 78.11 30.20 61.72
N ILE A 109 78.13 29.62 62.93
CA ILE A 109 76.99 28.96 63.61
C ILE A 109 75.84 29.94 63.95
N GLU A 110 76.15 31.22 64.18
CA GLU A 110 75.15 32.24 64.51
C GLU A 110 74.27 32.62 63.32
N THR A 111 74.85 32.64 62.11
CA THR A 111 74.09 32.78 60.86
C THR A 111 73.13 31.60 60.66
N LEU A 112 73.53 30.39 61.09
CA LEU A 112 72.69 29.19 61.01
C LEU A 112 71.49 29.28 61.96
N ALA A 113 71.68 29.77 63.18
CA ALA A 113 70.62 29.91 64.18
C ALA A 113 69.59 30.97 63.78
N LEU A 114 70.04 32.11 63.24
CA LEU A 114 69.14 33.15 62.72
C LEU A 114 68.33 32.65 61.52
N LEU A 115 68.93 31.91 60.60
CA LEU A 115 68.23 31.30 59.47
C LEU A 115 67.20 30.26 59.93
N LEU A 116 67.52 29.42 60.92
CA LEU A 116 66.56 28.43 61.44
C LEU A 116 65.35 29.09 62.11
N LYS A 117 65.56 30.19 62.85
CA LYS A 117 64.47 30.97 63.45
C LYS A 117 63.60 31.62 62.37
N ASP A 118 64.22 32.24 61.37
CA ASP A 118 63.51 32.92 60.28
C ASP A 118 62.74 31.93 59.38
N ILE A 119 63.27 30.71 59.18
CA ILE A 119 62.58 29.60 58.52
C ILE A 119 61.36 29.15 59.34
N ASN A 120 61.52 28.97 60.65
CA ASN A 120 60.44 28.54 61.52
C ASN A 120 59.31 29.58 61.61
N ASP A 121 59.66 30.86 61.73
CA ASP A 121 58.69 31.96 61.79
C ASP A 121 57.94 32.11 60.44
N ASN A 122 58.64 32.03 59.31
CA ASN A 122 58.00 31.99 57.98
C ASN A 122 57.12 30.73 57.78
N GLN A 123 57.48 29.59 58.36
CA GLN A 123 56.62 28.40 58.33
C GLN A 123 55.35 28.59 59.16
N ILE A 124 55.43 29.21 60.33
CA ILE A 124 54.26 29.46 61.19
C ILE A 124 53.31 30.46 60.52
N ILE A 125 53.85 31.52 59.91
CA ILE A 125 53.04 32.52 59.18
C ILE A 125 52.38 31.90 57.96
N SER A 126 53.11 31.10 57.17
CA SER A 126 52.56 30.44 55.99
C SER A 126 51.51 29.38 56.35
N ASN A 127 51.73 28.58 57.40
CA ASN A 127 50.74 27.62 57.90
C ASN A 127 49.48 28.32 58.42
N ASN A 128 49.60 29.43 59.16
CA ASN A 128 48.44 30.18 59.61
C ASN A 128 47.66 30.83 58.45
N ALA A 129 48.35 31.33 57.43
CA ALA A 129 47.71 31.84 56.22
C ALA A 129 46.95 30.74 55.45
N LEU A 130 47.53 29.55 55.36
CA LEU A 130 46.88 28.37 54.77
C LEU A 130 45.65 27.94 55.56
N ILE A 131 45.77 27.81 56.88
CA ILE A 131 44.64 27.48 57.76
C ILE A 131 43.53 28.50 57.60
N LYS A 132 43.84 29.81 57.57
CA LYS A 132 42.84 30.86 57.35
C LYS A 132 42.18 30.79 55.96
N SER A 133 42.91 30.39 54.92
CA SER A 133 42.33 30.18 53.57
C SER A 133 41.46 28.92 53.47
N LEU A 134 41.71 27.93 54.34
CA LEU A 134 40.99 26.66 54.37
C LEU A 134 39.76 26.73 55.28
N THR A 135 39.88 27.30 56.48
CA THR A 135 38.89 27.25 57.57
C THR A 135 38.48 28.61 58.13
N GLY A 136 38.94 29.72 57.55
CA GLY A 136 38.55 31.06 57.99
C GLY A 136 37.05 31.33 57.82
N ASP A 137 36.53 32.27 58.59
CA ASP A 137 35.15 32.76 58.43
C ASP A 137 35.10 33.75 57.26
N GLY A 138 34.64 33.30 56.10
CA GLY A 138 34.51 34.14 54.90
C GLY A 138 34.21 33.38 53.61
N ASP A 139 33.57 34.09 52.68
CA ASP A 139 33.09 33.55 51.40
C ASP A 139 34.17 33.06 50.43
N SER A 140 35.42 33.43 50.68
CA SER A 140 36.57 33.09 49.85
C SER A 140 37.34 31.86 50.33
N THR A 141 36.91 31.19 51.40
CA THR A 141 37.59 29.97 51.83
C THR A 141 37.28 28.81 50.89
N ILE A 142 38.23 27.87 50.80
CA ILE A 142 38.06 26.69 49.96
C ILE A 142 36.85 25.86 50.42
N ILE A 143 36.62 25.76 51.73
CA ILE A 143 35.45 25.05 52.29
C ILE A 143 34.16 25.72 51.84
N THR A 144 34.05 27.05 51.95
CA THR A 144 32.84 27.77 51.53
C THR A 144 32.62 27.69 50.02
N GLN A 145 33.67 27.72 49.20
CA GLN A 145 33.57 27.54 47.74
C GLN A 145 33.15 26.12 47.35
N ILE A 146 33.67 25.09 48.03
CA ILE A 146 33.23 23.70 47.85
C ILE A 146 31.77 23.52 48.27
N GLN A 147 31.37 24.13 49.39
CA GLN A 147 29.96 24.13 49.80
C GLN A 147 29.07 24.82 48.77
N LYS A 148 29.43 26.02 48.30
CA LYS A 148 28.69 26.73 47.25
C LYS A 148 28.60 25.94 45.95
N LEU A 149 29.68 25.31 45.51
CA LEU A 149 29.70 24.41 44.35
C LEU A 149 28.76 23.22 44.57
N ARG A 150 28.81 22.59 45.75
CA ARG A 150 27.94 21.45 46.07
C ARG A 150 26.47 21.88 46.05
N THR A 151 26.13 22.98 46.73
CA THR A 151 24.76 23.50 46.75
C THR A 151 24.29 23.89 45.36
N THR A 152 25.10 24.62 44.58
CA THR A 152 24.75 24.99 43.20
C THR A 152 24.57 23.75 42.32
N SER A 153 25.39 22.72 42.49
CA SER A 153 25.27 21.46 41.76
C SER A 153 24.01 20.71 42.15
N THR A 154 23.69 20.63 43.44
CA THR A 154 22.44 20.05 43.95
C THR A 154 21.22 20.81 43.42
N ASP A 155 21.22 22.13 43.51
CA ASP A 155 20.13 22.98 43.01
C ASP A 155 19.93 22.79 41.51
N LYS A 156 21.02 22.72 40.73
CA LYS A 156 20.95 22.46 39.28
C LYS A 156 20.47 21.05 38.97
N LEU A 157 20.86 20.04 39.72
CA LEU A 157 20.35 18.67 39.56
C LEU A 157 18.86 18.58 39.89
N ASP A 158 18.39 19.28 40.93
CA ASP A 158 16.97 19.36 41.28
C ASP A 158 16.16 20.10 40.20
N GLU A 159 16.69 21.20 39.66
CA GLU A 159 16.07 21.92 38.55
C GLU A 159 15.99 21.05 37.29
N LEU A 160 17.04 20.28 37.00
CA LEU A 160 17.09 19.34 35.88
C LEU A 160 16.08 18.20 36.07
N ASN A 161 15.97 17.64 37.29
CA ASN A 161 14.97 16.63 37.62
C ASN A 161 13.55 17.16 37.44
N LYS A 162 13.25 18.38 37.92
CA LYS A 162 11.95 19.02 37.70
C LYS A 162 11.65 19.23 36.21
N SER A 163 12.63 19.72 35.45
CA SER A 163 12.49 19.88 34.01
C SER A 163 12.27 18.54 33.31
N PHE A 164 12.95 17.48 33.76
CA PHE A 164 12.82 16.15 33.18
C PHE A 164 11.45 15.54 33.47
N ASN A 165 10.95 15.64 34.70
CA ASN A 165 9.60 15.19 35.06
C ASN A 165 8.54 15.95 34.26
N THR A 166 8.68 17.28 34.14
CA THR A 166 7.78 18.11 33.32
C THR A 166 7.81 17.70 31.84
N PHE A 167 9.00 17.37 31.32
CA PHE A 167 9.16 16.86 29.97
C PHE A 167 8.49 15.49 29.82
N ALA A 168 8.71 14.57 30.75
CA ALA A 168 8.10 13.23 30.75
C ALA A 168 6.56 13.32 30.75
N ASP A 169 5.98 14.14 31.63
CA ASP A 169 4.53 14.37 31.70
C ASP A 169 3.98 14.91 30.36
N LYS A 170 4.63 15.93 29.79
CA LYS A 170 4.24 16.46 28.49
C LYS A 170 4.42 15.45 27.35
N MET A 171 5.45 14.61 27.42
CA MET A 171 5.74 13.61 26.39
C MET A 171 4.69 12.49 26.42
N VAL A 172 4.27 12.06 27.62
CA VAL A 172 3.13 11.14 27.80
C VAL A 172 1.84 11.79 27.30
N ALA A 173 1.52 13.00 27.72
CA ALA A 173 0.30 13.70 27.31
C ALA A 173 0.24 13.88 25.78
N ASN A 174 1.30 14.39 25.16
CA ASN A 174 1.35 14.61 23.72
C ASN A 174 1.32 13.31 22.92
N ASN A 175 2.02 12.25 23.35
CA ASN A 175 1.96 10.97 22.65
C ASN A 175 0.59 10.32 22.77
N THR A 176 -0.05 10.42 23.93
CA THR A 176 -1.42 9.89 24.13
C THR A 176 -2.42 10.65 23.28
N GLN A 177 -2.30 11.98 23.20
CA GLN A 177 -3.15 12.80 22.33
C GLN A 177 -2.92 12.47 20.85
N ALA A 178 -1.66 12.39 20.40
CA ALA A 178 -1.34 11.99 19.02
C ALA A 178 -1.88 10.59 18.68
N LEU A 179 -1.90 9.68 19.64
CA LEU A 179 -2.53 8.36 19.50
C LEU A 179 -4.04 8.48 19.32
N ILE A 180 -4.71 9.26 20.17
CA ILE A 180 -6.15 9.49 20.12
C ILE A 180 -6.54 10.16 18.79
N ASP A 181 -5.77 11.15 18.34
CA ASP A 181 -6.03 11.86 17.08
C ASP A 181 -5.88 10.90 15.90
N ALA A 182 -4.81 10.11 15.83
CA ALA A 182 -4.63 9.10 14.79
C ALA A 182 -5.74 8.04 14.80
N LEU A 183 -6.18 7.63 16.00
CA LEU A 183 -7.25 6.65 16.18
C LEU A 183 -8.62 7.21 15.75
N THR A 184 -8.84 8.49 16.03
CA THR A 184 -10.04 9.25 15.62
C THR A 184 -10.08 9.42 14.10
N ASP A 185 -8.95 9.76 13.48
CA ASP A 185 -8.84 9.87 12.02
C ASP A 185 -9.12 8.53 11.34
N VAL A 186 -8.53 7.43 11.85
CA VAL A 186 -8.80 6.09 11.34
C VAL A 186 -10.26 5.69 11.52
N MET A 187 -10.88 6.00 12.66
CA MET A 187 -12.31 5.76 12.89
C MET A 187 -13.18 6.57 11.93
N HIS A 188 -12.85 7.82 11.67
CA HIS A 188 -13.56 8.66 10.71
C HIS A 188 -13.42 8.11 9.29
N ASP A 189 -12.21 7.69 8.89
CA ASP A 189 -11.95 7.14 7.56
C ASP A 189 -12.62 5.76 7.37
N PHE A 190 -12.65 4.93 8.43
CA PHE A 190 -13.42 3.69 8.48
C PHE A 190 -14.92 3.95 8.32
N ASN A 191 -15.47 4.89 9.08
CA ASN A 191 -16.90 5.21 9.03
C ASN A 191 -17.29 5.79 7.66
N THR A 192 -16.41 6.60 7.06
CA THR A 192 -16.59 7.13 5.69
C THR A 192 -16.59 6.00 4.67
N LYS A 193 -15.61 5.08 4.72
CA LYS A 193 -15.56 3.94 3.79
C LYS A 193 -16.74 2.98 3.96
N ILE A 194 -17.21 2.73 5.19
CA ILE A 194 -18.45 1.97 5.44
C ILE A 194 -19.62 2.66 4.74
N ASN A 195 -19.81 3.96 4.97
CA ASN A 195 -20.97 4.66 4.44
C ASN A 195 -20.97 4.75 2.91
N GLU A 196 -19.81 4.98 2.30
CA GLU A 196 -19.69 5.09 0.84
C GLU A 196 -19.69 3.71 0.16
N GLN A 197 -18.79 2.80 0.53
CA GLN A 197 -18.63 1.54 -0.21
C GLN A 197 -19.71 0.51 0.12
N PHE A 198 -20.16 0.41 1.37
CA PHE A 198 -21.28 -0.47 1.71
C PHE A 198 -22.62 0.15 1.36
N GLY A 199 -22.78 1.47 1.49
CA GLY A 199 -24.01 2.16 1.13
C GLY A 199 -24.37 1.99 -0.36
N GLU A 200 -23.40 2.17 -1.26
CA GLU A 200 -23.63 1.98 -2.70
C GLU A 200 -23.90 0.50 -3.06
N ASN A 201 -23.16 -0.44 -2.47
CA ASN A 201 -23.45 -1.87 -2.67
C ASN A 201 -24.86 -2.27 -2.18
N PHE A 202 -25.33 -1.71 -1.06
CA PHE A 202 -26.71 -1.94 -0.60
C PHE A 202 -27.76 -1.30 -1.50
N LYS A 203 -27.47 -0.15 -2.13
CA LYS A 203 -28.36 0.46 -3.12
C LYS A 203 -28.50 -0.41 -4.37
N GLU A 204 -27.38 -0.92 -4.90
CA GLU A 204 -27.39 -1.82 -6.06
C GLU A 204 -28.11 -3.13 -5.75
N LEU A 205 -27.89 -3.71 -4.56
CA LEU A 205 -28.64 -4.88 -4.10
C LEU A 205 -30.16 -4.60 -4.04
N ASN A 206 -30.55 -3.47 -3.45
CA ASN A 206 -31.96 -3.07 -3.36
C ASN A 206 -32.58 -2.84 -4.75
N HIS A 207 -31.81 -2.26 -5.67
CA HIS A 207 -32.22 -2.08 -7.06
C HIS A 207 -32.43 -3.43 -7.77
N ALA A 208 -31.51 -4.39 -7.62
CA ALA A 208 -31.66 -5.73 -8.16
C ALA A 208 -32.91 -6.44 -7.60
N VAL A 209 -33.16 -6.33 -6.30
CA VAL A 209 -34.37 -6.89 -5.66
C VAL A 209 -35.66 -6.25 -6.21
N LYS A 210 -35.66 -4.93 -6.45
CA LYS A 210 -36.79 -4.25 -7.11
C LYS A 210 -37.04 -4.78 -8.53
N LEU A 211 -35.98 -4.99 -9.31
CA LEU A 211 -36.12 -5.53 -10.66
C LEU A 211 -36.72 -6.95 -10.64
N ILE A 212 -36.36 -7.78 -9.66
CA ILE A 212 -36.97 -9.10 -9.45
C ILE A 212 -38.47 -8.98 -9.12
N LEU A 213 -38.86 -8.05 -8.24
CA LEU A 213 -40.28 -7.80 -7.93
C LEU A 213 -41.08 -7.38 -9.17
N VAL A 214 -40.53 -6.48 -9.99
CA VAL A 214 -41.16 -6.08 -11.26
C VAL A 214 -41.29 -7.27 -12.20
N TRP A 215 -40.24 -8.09 -12.33
CA TRP A 215 -40.29 -9.30 -13.14
C TRP A 215 -41.34 -10.30 -12.63
N GLN A 216 -41.46 -10.48 -11.31
CA GLN A 216 -42.46 -11.36 -10.70
C GLN A 216 -43.90 -10.90 -11.00
N GLU A 217 -44.19 -9.60 -10.90
CA GLU A 217 -45.53 -9.09 -11.21
C GLU A 217 -45.87 -9.29 -12.71
N ASN A 218 -44.92 -8.98 -13.60
CA ASN A 218 -45.10 -9.19 -15.04
C ASN A 218 -45.30 -10.67 -15.38
N TYR A 219 -44.56 -11.57 -14.73
CA TYR A 219 -44.67 -13.02 -14.96
C TYR A 219 -46.02 -13.55 -14.47
N LYS A 220 -46.51 -13.06 -13.33
CA LYS A 220 -47.85 -13.39 -12.84
C LYS A 220 -48.94 -13.01 -13.85
N GLU A 221 -48.87 -11.79 -14.41
CA GLU A 221 -49.81 -11.36 -15.46
C GLU A 221 -49.77 -12.30 -16.68
N GLN A 222 -48.58 -12.72 -17.10
CA GLN A 222 -48.43 -13.65 -18.22
C GLN A 222 -49.03 -15.04 -17.92
N ILE A 223 -48.91 -15.53 -16.68
CA ILE A 223 -49.54 -16.78 -16.24
C ILE A 223 -51.07 -16.66 -16.24
N GLU A 224 -51.61 -15.56 -15.73
CA GLU A 224 -53.06 -15.32 -15.72
C GLU A 224 -53.64 -15.30 -17.15
N LEU A 225 -52.96 -14.61 -18.09
CA LEU A 225 -53.33 -14.60 -19.50
C LEU A 225 -53.28 -16.01 -20.12
N SER A 226 -52.24 -16.78 -19.82
CA SER A 226 -52.10 -18.15 -20.34
C SER A 226 -53.19 -19.09 -19.83
N ILE A 227 -53.55 -18.99 -18.54
CA ILE A 227 -54.66 -19.74 -17.95
C ILE A 227 -55.99 -19.38 -18.63
N ALA A 228 -56.25 -18.08 -18.82
CA ALA A 228 -57.46 -17.62 -19.51
C ALA A 228 -57.56 -18.20 -20.93
N GLN A 229 -56.43 -18.25 -21.65
CA GLN A 229 -56.36 -18.75 -23.02
C GLN A 229 -56.53 -20.27 -23.10
N LEU A 230 -55.99 -21.02 -22.15
CA LEU A 230 -56.24 -22.46 -22.01
C LEU A 230 -57.72 -22.75 -21.73
N GLN A 231 -58.34 -21.95 -20.85
CA GLN A 231 -59.75 -22.13 -20.52
C GLN A 231 -60.67 -21.78 -21.70
N GLN A 232 -60.35 -20.74 -22.46
CA GLN A 232 -61.04 -20.42 -23.71
C GLN A 232 -60.89 -21.55 -24.75
N THR A 233 -59.70 -22.13 -24.85
CA THR A 233 -59.43 -23.27 -25.75
C THR A 233 -60.27 -24.48 -25.35
N SER A 234 -60.32 -24.79 -24.05
CA SER A 234 -61.17 -25.87 -23.52
C SER A 234 -62.65 -25.66 -23.87
N ASN A 235 -63.18 -24.45 -23.67
CA ASN A 235 -64.57 -24.13 -24.02
C ASN A 235 -64.85 -24.26 -25.53
N CYS A 236 -63.90 -23.84 -26.37
CA CYS A 236 -64.00 -24.00 -27.81
C CYS A 236 -64.01 -25.48 -28.23
N MET A 237 -63.20 -26.30 -27.56
CA MET A 237 -63.13 -27.75 -27.79
C MET A 237 -64.44 -28.44 -27.43
N THR A 238 -65.05 -28.11 -26.28
CA THR A 238 -66.39 -28.61 -25.91
C THR A 238 -67.47 -28.15 -26.89
N SER A 239 -67.41 -26.90 -27.35
CA SER A 239 -68.36 -26.40 -28.36
C SER A 239 -68.22 -27.15 -29.69
N THR A 240 -66.99 -27.48 -30.07
CA THR A 240 -66.66 -28.27 -31.26
C THR A 240 -67.17 -29.71 -31.12
N GLU A 241 -66.98 -30.33 -29.97
CA GLU A 241 -67.52 -31.66 -29.66
C GLU A 241 -69.05 -31.69 -29.83
N ILE A 242 -69.76 -30.71 -29.28
CA ILE A 242 -71.22 -30.58 -29.43
C ILE A 242 -71.61 -30.41 -30.91
N ALA A 243 -70.88 -29.57 -31.66
CA ALA A 243 -71.15 -29.36 -33.08
C ALA A 243 -70.95 -30.64 -33.90
N ILE A 244 -69.89 -31.41 -33.62
CA ILE A 244 -69.61 -32.70 -34.26
C ILE A 244 -70.71 -33.72 -33.93
N ASN A 245 -71.12 -33.82 -32.67
CA ASN A 245 -72.19 -34.74 -32.26
C ASN A 245 -73.53 -34.38 -32.95
N LYS A 246 -73.85 -33.08 -33.08
CA LYS A 246 -75.02 -32.63 -33.84
C LYS A 246 -74.90 -32.96 -35.33
N LEU A 247 -73.72 -32.79 -35.91
CA LEU A 247 -73.47 -33.13 -37.32
C LEU A 247 -73.67 -34.62 -37.57
N ALA A 248 -73.12 -35.48 -36.71
CA ALA A 248 -73.30 -36.93 -36.78
C ALA A 248 -74.78 -37.32 -36.70
N ALA A 249 -75.53 -36.74 -35.75
CA ALA A 249 -76.97 -36.98 -35.62
C ALA A 249 -77.77 -36.54 -36.86
N ASN A 250 -77.47 -35.36 -37.41
CA ASN A 250 -78.11 -34.87 -38.63
C ASN A 250 -77.77 -35.74 -39.85
N SER A 251 -76.56 -36.29 -39.91
CA SER A 251 -76.16 -37.23 -40.97
C SER A 251 -77.02 -38.50 -40.94
N THR A 252 -77.34 -39.03 -39.76
CA THR A 252 -78.25 -40.19 -39.63
C THR A 252 -79.66 -39.87 -40.13
N ILE A 253 -80.19 -38.67 -39.80
CA ILE A 253 -81.49 -38.22 -40.30
C ILE A 253 -81.52 -38.12 -41.83
N LEU A 254 -80.43 -37.62 -42.44
CA LEU A 254 -80.28 -37.56 -43.90
C LEU A 254 -80.26 -38.95 -44.55
N ILE A 255 -79.59 -39.93 -43.93
CA ILE A 255 -79.58 -41.32 -44.39
C ILE A 255 -81.00 -41.89 -44.37
N ASP A 256 -81.73 -41.73 -43.26
CA ASP A 256 -83.11 -42.20 -43.13
C ASP A 256 -84.04 -41.52 -44.14
N ALA A 257 -83.88 -40.21 -44.35
CA ALA A 257 -84.64 -39.46 -45.34
C ALA A 257 -84.35 -39.95 -46.77
N SER A 258 -83.08 -40.22 -47.09
CA SER A 258 -82.67 -40.75 -48.39
C SER A 258 -83.27 -42.13 -48.64
N GLN A 259 -83.24 -43.03 -47.66
CA GLN A 259 -83.84 -44.37 -47.78
C GLN A 259 -85.37 -44.30 -47.94
N ARG A 260 -86.04 -43.38 -47.23
CA ARG A 260 -87.48 -43.14 -47.41
C ARG A 260 -87.80 -42.59 -48.78
N MET A 261 -86.97 -41.69 -49.30
CA MET A 261 -87.12 -41.13 -50.64
C MET A 261 -86.91 -42.20 -51.72
N GLU A 262 -85.90 -43.06 -51.58
CA GLU A 262 -85.66 -44.21 -52.45
C GLU A 262 -86.87 -45.15 -52.46
N LYS A 263 -87.42 -45.49 -51.29
CA LYS A 263 -88.64 -46.29 -51.18
C LYS A 263 -89.85 -45.61 -51.82
N ALA A 264 -90.08 -44.32 -51.55
CA ALA A 264 -91.20 -43.59 -52.13
C ALA A 264 -91.10 -43.50 -53.66
N LEU A 265 -89.90 -43.34 -54.21
CA LEU A 265 -89.65 -43.34 -55.65
C LEU A 265 -89.92 -44.72 -56.25
N SER A 266 -89.48 -45.79 -55.58
CA SER A 266 -89.80 -47.18 -55.95
C SER A 266 -91.31 -47.46 -55.93
N ASP A 267 -92.02 -46.99 -54.90
CA ASP A 267 -93.47 -47.12 -54.77
C ASP A 267 -94.22 -46.35 -55.88
N VAL A 268 -93.75 -45.14 -56.26
CA VAL A 268 -94.29 -44.36 -57.38
C VAL A 268 -94.07 -45.06 -58.72
N LEU A 269 -92.88 -45.62 -58.96
CA LEU A 269 -92.57 -46.42 -60.15
C LEU A 269 -93.45 -47.68 -60.24
N SER A 270 -93.65 -48.37 -59.12
CA SER A 270 -94.55 -49.53 -59.02
C SER A 270 -96.01 -49.13 -59.29
N GLY A 271 -96.46 -48.00 -58.74
CA GLY A 271 -97.78 -47.42 -59.01
C GLY A 271 -97.97 -47.03 -60.47
N LEU A 272 -96.93 -46.50 -61.13
CA LEU A 272 -96.92 -46.18 -62.57
C LEU A 272 -96.96 -47.45 -63.45
N ASN A 273 -96.34 -48.55 -63.02
CA ASN A 273 -96.53 -49.87 -63.66
C ASN A 273 -97.98 -50.36 -63.53
N GLY A 274 -98.69 -50.01 -62.44
CA GLY A 274 -100.14 -50.21 -62.30
C GLY A 274 -100.99 -49.37 -63.26
N PHE A 275 -100.44 -48.30 -63.85
CA PHE A 275 -101.07 -47.48 -64.89
C PHE A 275 -100.80 -47.98 -66.33
N ALA A 276 -100.21 -49.17 -66.50
CA ALA A 276 -99.93 -49.80 -67.80
C ALA A 276 -101.15 -50.03 -68.71
N GLU A 277 -102.37 -49.80 -68.20
CA GLU A 277 -103.62 -49.96 -68.94
C GLU A 277 -104.13 -48.66 -69.61
N LEU A 278 -103.49 -47.50 -69.37
CA LEU A 278 -104.05 -46.19 -69.75
C LEU A 278 -103.25 -45.33 -70.75
N GLY A 279 -102.41 -45.89 -71.63
CA GLY A 279 -101.83 -45.01 -72.66
C GLY A 279 -100.97 -45.59 -73.76
N ASN A 280 -101.54 -45.72 -74.95
CA ASN A 280 -100.77 -45.78 -76.20
C ASN A 280 -99.90 -44.52 -76.46
N GLN A 281 -100.12 -43.40 -75.76
CA GLN A 281 -99.21 -42.24 -75.73
C GLN A 281 -98.11 -42.33 -74.65
N ALA A 282 -98.28 -43.23 -73.67
CA ALA A 282 -97.31 -43.47 -72.61
C ALA A 282 -96.17 -44.40 -73.09
N LYS A 283 -96.37 -45.18 -74.16
CA LYS A 283 -95.43 -46.14 -74.75
C LYS A 283 -94.08 -45.54 -75.20
N SER A 284 -93.98 -44.23 -75.45
CA SER A 284 -92.72 -43.54 -75.82
C SER A 284 -92.16 -42.65 -74.72
N ALA A 285 -93.01 -42.13 -73.84
CA ALA A 285 -92.63 -41.23 -72.76
C ALA A 285 -92.30 -41.98 -71.46
N LEU A 286 -93.06 -43.03 -71.10
CA LEU A 286 -92.82 -43.83 -69.89
C LEU A 286 -91.48 -44.55 -69.90
N PRO A 287 -91.03 -45.19 -70.99
CA PRO A 287 -89.69 -45.79 -71.00
C PRO A 287 -88.61 -44.73 -70.80
N LYS A 288 -88.72 -43.56 -71.44
CA LYS A 288 -87.77 -42.46 -71.24
C LYS A 288 -87.81 -41.86 -69.83
N ILE A 289 -88.98 -41.81 -69.20
CA ILE A 289 -89.14 -41.38 -67.81
C ILE A 289 -88.55 -42.44 -66.87
N ASN A 290 -88.80 -43.73 -67.14
CA ASN A 290 -88.21 -44.84 -66.41
C ASN A 290 -86.68 -44.83 -66.51
N ASP A 291 -86.14 -44.72 -67.73
CA ASP A 291 -84.70 -44.63 -67.98
C ASP A 291 -84.09 -43.41 -67.30
N ASN A 292 -84.75 -42.25 -67.35
CA ASN A 292 -84.28 -41.04 -66.68
C ASN A 292 -84.36 -41.14 -65.16
N ILE A 293 -85.39 -41.78 -64.60
CA ILE A 293 -85.53 -42.00 -63.16
C ILE A 293 -84.51 -43.04 -62.70
N GLU A 294 -84.30 -44.11 -63.44
CA GLU A 294 -83.31 -45.15 -63.14
C GLU A 294 -81.89 -44.58 -63.24
N LEU A 295 -81.61 -43.77 -64.26
CA LEU A 295 -80.35 -43.02 -64.41
C LEU A 295 -80.17 -41.96 -63.33
N LEU A 296 -81.22 -41.22 -62.95
CA LEU A 296 -81.18 -40.27 -61.83
C LEU A 296 -80.92 -40.99 -60.51
N THR A 297 -81.62 -42.09 -60.27
CA THR A 297 -81.51 -42.88 -59.04
C THR A 297 -80.13 -43.51 -58.95
N SER A 298 -79.63 -44.13 -60.02
CA SER A 298 -78.27 -44.69 -60.08
C SER A 298 -77.22 -43.60 -59.86
N ASN A 299 -77.28 -42.48 -60.60
CA ASN A 299 -76.32 -41.39 -60.43
C ASN A 299 -76.39 -40.75 -59.04
N PHE A 300 -77.58 -40.66 -58.45
CA PHE A 300 -77.78 -40.12 -57.11
C PHE A 300 -77.22 -41.07 -56.06
N THR A 301 -77.52 -42.37 -56.15
CA THR A 301 -76.95 -43.41 -55.29
C THR A 301 -75.44 -43.47 -55.39
N ASP A 302 -74.88 -43.40 -56.60
CA ASP A 302 -73.43 -43.38 -56.83
C ASP A 302 -72.77 -42.11 -56.25
N ARG A 303 -73.42 -40.94 -56.41
CA ARG A 303 -72.94 -39.69 -55.81
C ARG A 303 -73.05 -39.69 -54.28
N ILE A 304 -74.14 -40.20 -53.72
CA ILE A 304 -74.31 -40.35 -52.26
C ILE A 304 -73.25 -41.30 -51.72
N LYS A 305 -73.04 -42.46 -52.36
CA LYS A 305 -72.02 -43.42 -51.96
C LYS A 305 -70.62 -42.81 -52.01
N SER A 306 -70.30 -42.10 -53.09
CA SER A 306 -69.03 -41.38 -53.22
C SER A 306 -68.87 -40.31 -52.12
N SER A 307 -69.93 -39.57 -51.80
CA SER A 307 -69.92 -38.56 -50.75
C SER A 307 -69.77 -39.18 -49.35
N ILE A 308 -70.36 -40.35 -49.10
CA ILE A 308 -70.20 -41.10 -47.85
C ILE A 308 -68.76 -41.58 -47.72
N ASP A 309 -68.18 -42.16 -48.78
CA ASP A 309 -66.78 -42.58 -48.78
C ASP A 309 -65.84 -41.39 -48.51
N GLU A 310 -66.14 -40.21 -49.09
CA GLU A 310 -65.38 -38.98 -48.86
C GLU A 310 -65.50 -38.46 -47.43
N ILE A 311 -66.72 -38.43 -46.87
CA ILE A 311 -66.98 -38.04 -45.47
C ILE A 311 -66.29 -39.01 -44.51
N GLN A 312 -66.37 -40.31 -44.77
CA GLN A 312 -65.78 -41.33 -43.92
C GLN A 312 -64.25 -41.23 -43.95
N LYS A 313 -63.66 -41.02 -45.13
CA LYS A 313 -62.23 -40.74 -45.29
C LYS A 313 -61.82 -39.46 -44.57
N GLN A 314 -62.61 -38.40 -44.66
CA GLN A 314 -62.35 -37.14 -43.97
C GLN A 314 -62.47 -37.29 -42.45
N SER A 315 -63.42 -38.08 -41.96
CA SER A 315 -63.58 -38.42 -40.55
C SER A 315 -62.36 -39.17 -40.00
N VAL A 316 -61.85 -40.17 -40.72
CA VAL A 316 -60.62 -40.89 -40.32
C VAL A 316 -59.44 -39.94 -40.27
N ASN A 317 -59.24 -39.11 -41.30
CA ASN A 317 -58.18 -38.11 -41.31
C ASN A 317 -58.31 -37.11 -40.14
N LEU A 318 -59.53 -36.75 -39.76
CA LEU A 318 -59.77 -35.85 -38.62
C LEU A 318 -59.39 -36.50 -37.29
N THR A 319 -59.76 -37.77 -37.09
CA THR A 319 -59.39 -38.53 -35.89
C THR A 319 -57.88 -38.68 -35.79
N GLU A 320 -57.19 -39.02 -36.89
CA GLU A 320 -55.73 -39.10 -36.91
C GLU A 320 -55.07 -37.74 -36.63
N ALA A 321 -55.64 -36.64 -37.15
CA ALA A 321 -55.17 -35.31 -36.83
C ALA A 321 -55.37 -34.95 -35.35
N GLN A 322 -56.49 -35.36 -34.75
CA GLN A 322 -56.76 -35.19 -33.32
C GLN A 322 -55.77 -35.97 -32.46
N ASP A 323 -55.48 -37.22 -32.80
CA ASP A 323 -54.49 -38.03 -32.08
C ASP A 323 -53.09 -37.42 -32.18
N LYS A 324 -52.68 -36.94 -33.37
CA LYS A 324 -51.42 -36.19 -33.53
C LYS A 324 -51.40 -34.90 -32.73
N ILE A 325 -52.49 -34.13 -32.71
CA ILE A 325 -52.57 -32.90 -31.91
C ILE A 325 -52.45 -33.23 -30.41
N LYS A 326 -53.11 -34.28 -29.94
CA LYS A 326 -53.00 -34.75 -28.56
C LYS A 326 -51.56 -35.14 -28.22
N GLU A 327 -50.91 -35.93 -29.08
CA GLU A 327 -49.51 -36.35 -28.88
C GLU A 327 -48.56 -35.14 -28.87
N ILE A 328 -48.69 -34.22 -29.84
CA ILE A 328 -47.90 -32.98 -29.89
C ILE A 328 -48.14 -32.12 -28.65
N THR A 329 -49.39 -32.03 -28.17
CA THR A 329 -49.74 -31.24 -26.98
C THR A 329 -49.14 -31.84 -25.73
N LEU A 330 -49.26 -33.15 -25.53
CA LEU A 330 -48.63 -33.87 -24.40
C LEU A 330 -47.10 -33.71 -24.44
N SER A 331 -46.48 -33.91 -25.61
CA SER A 331 -45.04 -33.71 -25.78
C SER A 331 -44.61 -32.26 -25.49
N ARG A 332 -45.40 -31.26 -25.92
CA ARG A 332 -45.13 -29.85 -25.58
C ARG A 332 -45.25 -29.59 -24.09
N ILE A 333 -46.23 -30.20 -23.40
CA ILE A 333 -46.37 -30.08 -21.94
C ILE A 333 -45.13 -30.67 -21.25
N ASP A 334 -44.67 -31.86 -21.66
CA ASP A 334 -43.47 -32.48 -21.10
C ASP A 334 -42.22 -31.62 -21.36
N ASN A 335 -42.08 -31.08 -22.56
CA ASN A 335 -40.98 -30.17 -22.89
C ASN A 335 -41.03 -28.86 -22.07
N VAL A 336 -42.21 -28.31 -21.85
CA VAL A 336 -42.40 -27.12 -21.00
C VAL A 336 -42.03 -27.45 -19.56
N ASN A 337 -42.50 -28.57 -19.01
CA ASN A 337 -42.15 -29.01 -17.66
C ASN A 337 -40.64 -29.21 -17.50
N ALA A 338 -40.00 -29.90 -18.44
CA ALA A 338 -38.54 -30.07 -18.46
C ALA A 338 -37.80 -28.73 -18.57
N SER A 339 -38.32 -27.80 -19.38
CA SER A 339 -37.72 -26.46 -19.52
C SER A 339 -37.88 -25.62 -18.25
N ILE A 340 -39.00 -25.75 -17.54
CA ILE A 340 -39.23 -25.09 -16.24
C ILE A 340 -38.27 -25.65 -15.20
N GLU A 341 -38.14 -26.97 -15.10
CA GLU A 341 -37.20 -27.62 -14.17
C GLU A 341 -35.76 -27.19 -14.45
N LYS A 342 -35.38 -27.13 -15.73
CA LYS A 342 -34.08 -26.65 -16.16
C LYS A 342 -33.86 -25.17 -15.79
N GLN A 343 -34.82 -24.29 -16.08
CA GLN A 343 -34.72 -22.87 -15.72
C GLN A 343 -34.64 -22.66 -14.22
N PHE A 344 -35.38 -23.44 -13.43
CA PHE A 344 -35.29 -23.39 -11.97
C PHE A 344 -33.89 -23.76 -11.49
N LYS A 345 -33.31 -24.81 -12.06
CA LYS A 345 -31.96 -25.24 -11.70
C LYS A 345 -30.89 -24.22 -12.11
N GLU A 346 -30.99 -23.67 -13.33
CA GLU A 346 -30.09 -22.60 -13.78
C GLU A 346 -30.22 -21.34 -12.93
N LEU A 347 -31.44 -20.97 -12.51
CA LEU A 347 -31.70 -19.86 -11.61
C LEU A 347 -31.09 -20.12 -10.22
N ASP A 348 -31.26 -21.32 -9.67
CA ASP A 348 -30.69 -21.70 -8.37
C ASP A 348 -29.16 -21.68 -8.39
N GLU A 349 -28.55 -22.24 -9.44
CA GLU A 349 -27.11 -22.19 -9.66
C GLU A 349 -26.59 -20.75 -9.81
N ALA A 350 -27.31 -19.90 -10.56
CA ALA A 350 -26.95 -18.49 -10.74
C ALA A 350 -27.06 -17.70 -9.43
N LEU A 351 -28.15 -17.88 -8.68
CA LEU A 351 -28.35 -17.24 -7.39
C LEU A 351 -27.31 -17.70 -6.37
N SER A 352 -27.03 -19.00 -6.30
CA SER A 352 -26.00 -19.55 -5.41
C SER A 352 -24.60 -19.04 -5.77
N SER A 353 -24.28 -18.98 -7.07
CA SER A 353 -23.02 -18.41 -7.55
C SER A 353 -22.90 -16.93 -7.19
N GLU A 354 -23.95 -16.14 -7.42
CA GLU A 354 -23.90 -14.70 -7.18
C GLU A 354 -23.90 -14.37 -5.68
N LEU A 355 -24.64 -15.13 -4.87
CA LEU A 355 -24.57 -15.06 -3.42
C LEU A 355 -23.17 -15.41 -2.91
N THR A 356 -22.56 -16.48 -3.45
CA THR A 356 -21.20 -16.89 -3.10
C THR A 356 -20.19 -15.80 -3.47
N LYS A 357 -20.26 -15.24 -4.68
CA LYS A 357 -19.40 -14.12 -5.10
C LYS A 357 -19.61 -12.89 -4.21
N ALA A 358 -20.85 -12.55 -3.87
CA ALA A 358 -21.16 -11.43 -2.99
C ALA A 358 -20.57 -11.65 -1.60
N LEU A 359 -20.68 -12.87 -1.05
CA LEU A 359 -20.10 -13.24 0.24
C LEU A 359 -18.57 -13.29 0.20
N GLU A 360 -17.95 -13.77 -0.88
CA GLU A 360 -16.51 -13.74 -1.08
C GLU A 360 -15.98 -12.31 -1.23
N ALA A 361 -16.67 -11.46 -2.01
CA ALA A 361 -16.33 -10.05 -2.16
C ALA A 361 -16.44 -9.32 -0.82
N LEU A 362 -17.52 -9.58 -0.07
CA LEU A 362 -17.71 -9.08 1.29
C LEU A 362 -16.61 -9.58 2.22
N GLY A 363 -16.30 -10.88 2.19
CA GLY A 363 -15.26 -11.50 2.99
C GLY A 363 -13.87 -10.95 2.69
N ASN A 364 -13.55 -10.73 1.41
CA ASN A 364 -12.31 -10.11 0.96
C ASN A 364 -12.22 -8.65 1.36
N GLN A 365 -13.32 -7.89 1.27
CA GLN A 365 -13.36 -6.51 1.77
C GLN A 365 -13.21 -6.46 3.29
N LEU A 366 -13.90 -7.32 4.05
CA LEU A 366 -13.76 -7.42 5.50
C LEU A 366 -12.35 -7.86 5.90
N ALA A 367 -11.76 -8.83 5.20
CA ALA A 367 -10.39 -9.27 5.43
C ALA A 367 -9.39 -8.15 5.10
N SER A 368 -9.60 -7.39 4.02
CA SER A 368 -8.78 -6.24 3.64
C SER A 368 -8.85 -5.15 4.71
N VAL A 369 -10.06 -4.80 5.16
CA VAL A 369 -10.29 -3.82 6.22
C VAL A 369 -9.69 -4.28 7.54
N SER A 370 -9.87 -5.56 7.90
CA SER A 370 -9.27 -6.16 9.09
C SER A 370 -7.74 -6.18 9.02
N ASN A 371 -7.15 -6.56 7.88
CA ASN A 371 -5.70 -6.52 7.69
C ASN A 371 -5.16 -5.10 7.77
N LYS A 372 -5.86 -4.12 7.18
CA LYS A 372 -5.48 -2.71 7.26
C LYS A 372 -5.58 -2.18 8.69
N PHE A 373 -6.64 -2.56 9.41
CA PHE A 373 -6.80 -2.25 10.83
C PHE A 373 -5.67 -2.86 11.66
N VAL A 374 -5.31 -4.13 11.47
CA VAL A 374 -4.18 -4.77 12.15
C VAL A 374 -2.85 -4.10 11.78
N GLN A 375 -2.63 -3.80 10.49
CA GLN A 375 -1.42 -3.09 10.04
C GLN A 375 -1.30 -1.71 10.65
N ASP A 376 -2.39 -0.97 10.79
CA ASP A 376 -2.37 0.39 11.32
C ASP A 376 -2.24 0.40 12.85
N TYR A 377 -2.88 -0.55 13.55
CA TYR A 377 -2.89 -0.59 15.02
C TYR A 377 -1.72 -1.32 15.66
N VAL A 378 -1.16 -2.38 15.06
CA VAL A 378 -0.04 -3.14 15.65
C VAL A 378 1.20 -2.26 15.88
N PRO A 379 1.65 -1.43 14.93
CA PRO A 379 2.79 -0.53 15.15
C PRO A 379 2.48 0.52 16.23
N LEU A 380 1.24 1.01 16.26
CA LEU A 380 0.79 2.05 17.19
C LEU A 380 0.75 1.51 18.63
N THR A 381 0.17 0.32 18.84
CA THR A 381 0.15 -0.37 20.13
C THR A 381 1.54 -0.80 20.58
N ASN A 382 2.40 -1.24 19.67
CA ASN A 382 3.79 -1.56 20.01
C ASN A 382 4.56 -0.32 20.47
N LYS A 383 4.43 0.82 19.78
CA LYS A 383 5.02 2.08 20.21
C LYS A 383 4.47 2.55 21.55
N LEU A 384 3.16 2.41 21.78
CA LEU A 384 2.56 2.73 23.08
C LEU A 384 3.14 1.85 24.19
N LYS A 385 3.28 0.54 23.94
CA LYS A 385 3.87 -0.41 24.87
C LYS A 385 5.33 -0.10 25.17
N GLU A 386 6.11 0.34 24.18
CA GLU A 386 7.49 0.80 24.40
C GLU A 386 7.54 2.05 25.28
N VAL A 387 6.67 3.03 25.04
CA VAL A 387 6.60 4.26 25.85
C VAL A 387 6.18 3.94 27.29
N VAL A 388 5.17 3.10 27.49
CA VAL A 388 4.73 2.66 28.82
C VAL A 388 5.84 1.90 29.54
N ASN A 389 6.50 0.94 28.88
CA ASN A 389 7.63 0.21 29.46
C ASN A 389 8.81 1.15 29.81
N LEU A 390 9.02 2.22 29.04
CA LEU A 390 10.05 3.20 29.32
C LEU A 390 9.69 4.01 30.58
N ALA A 391 8.43 4.41 30.72
CA ALA A 391 7.91 5.10 31.89
C ALA A 391 8.00 4.23 33.16
N GLU A 392 7.55 2.98 33.11
CA GLU A 392 7.63 2.04 34.25
C GLU A 392 9.09 1.78 34.69
N ARG A 393 10.03 1.69 33.74
CA ARG A 393 11.46 1.52 34.07
C ARG A 393 12.10 2.76 34.69
N LEU A 394 11.55 3.94 34.42
CA LEU A 394 12.00 5.19 35.02
C LEU A 394 11.42 5.37 36.44
N GLU A 395 10.17 4.96 36.67
CA GLU A 395 9.58 4.92 38.01
C GLU A 395 10.26 3.88 38.92
N ALA A 396 10.60 2.69 38.42
CA ALA A 396 11.24 1.64 39.23
C ALA A 396 12.71 1.91 39.60
N LYS A 397 13.32 2.97 39.08
CA LYS A 397 14.72 3.37 39.35
C LYS A 397 14.87 4.57 40.29
N ASN A 398 13.77 5.24 40.62
CA ASN A 398 13.68 6.22 41.70
C ASN A 398 13.18 5.53 42.97
#